data_AF-A0A2U1U7R3-F1
#
_entry.id   AF-A0A2U1U7R3-F1
#
_cell.length_a   1.000
_cell.length_b   1.000
_cell.length_c   1.000
_cell.angle_alpha   90.00
_cell.angle_beta   90.00
_cell.angle_gamma   90.00
#
_symmetry.space_group_name_H-M   'P 1'
#
loop_
_entity.id
_entity.type
_entity.pdbx_description
1 polymer ?
#
loop_
_entity_poly.entity_id
_entity_poly.type
_entity_poly.pdbx_seq_one_letter_code
_entity_poly.pdbx_strand_id
1 'polypeptide(L)'
;MKCPNCGGAELIQEAKDVPYSFRGKKTVLPAVEGLHCPICHDVTMNKDESAAYLAKVVAFKNSVIKETIEPAYISRVRKKLELTQREASAIFGGGANAFSRYETGKAQPHPSTVKLLKVLDRHPELLGEIRR
;
A
#
# COMPACT_ATOMS: atom_id res chain seq x y z
N MET A 1 13.95 0.53 -30.55
CA MET A 1 14.44 1.85 -30.10
C MET A 1 15.44 1.67 -28.96
N LYS A 2 16.41 2.57 -28.79
CA LYS A 2 17.31 2.52 -27.61
C LYS A 2 16.54 2.80 -26.32
N CYS A 3 16.99 2.19 -25.23
CA CYS A 3 16.41 2.43 -23.91
C CYS A 3 16.49 3.93 -23.55
N PRO A 4 15.36 4.59 -23.24
CA PRO A 4 15.36 6.01 -22.89
C PRO A 4 15.98 6.29 -21.51
N ASN A 5 16.04 5.28 -20.63
CA ASN A 5 16.58 5.42 -19.28
C ASN A 5 18.11 5.34 -19.23
N CYS A 6 18.73 4.34 -19.88
CA CYS A 6 20.19 4.16 -19.83
C CYS A 6 20.92 4.41 -21.16
N GLY A 7 20.20 4.53 -22.29
CA GLY A 7 20.78 4.70 -23.62
C GLY A 7 21.58 3.49 -24.16
N GLY A 8 21.67 2.40 -23.40
CA GLY A 8 22.64 1.33 -23.63
C GLY A 8 22.30 0.40 -24.80
N ALA A 9 21.17 -0.33 -24.70
CA ALA A 9 20.77 -1.33 -25.69
C ALA A 9 19.43 -1.00 -26.34
N GLU A 10 19.15 -1.67 -27.46
CA GLU A 10 17.80 -1.71 -28.00
C GLU A 10 16.86 -2.47 -27.06
N LEU A 11 15.63 -1.96 -26.95
CA LEU A 11 14.59 -2.60 -26.18
C LEU A 11 14.02 -3.81 -26.93
N ILE A 12 13.72 -4.87 -26.20
CA ILE A 12 13.19 -6.13 -26.72
C ILE A 12 11.73 -6.26 -26.28
N GLN A 13 10.82 -6.51 -27.21
CA GLN A 13 9.43 -6.79 -26.89
C GLN A 13 9.32 -8.20 -26.30
N GLU A 14 9.00 -8.30 -25.01
CA GLU A 14 8.89 -9.58 -24.32
C GLU A 14 8.02 -9.48 -23.06
N ALA A 15 7.65 -10.63 -22.50
CA ALA A 15 6.98 -10.74 -21.21
C ALA A 15 7.97 -11.27 -20.19
N LYS A 16 8.29 -10.46 -19.18
CA LYS A 16 9.25 -10.82 -18.13
C LYS A 16 8.70 -10.58 -16.74
N ASP A 17 9.23 -11.34 -15.81
CA ASP A 17 8.96 -11.22 -14.40
C ASP A 17 9.69 -10.00 -13.83
N VAL A 18 8.93 -9.06 -13.25
CA VAL A 18 9.47 -7.79 -12.75
C VAL A 18 9.42 -7.74 -11.23
N PRO A 19 10.56 -7.59 -10.54
CA PRO A 19 10.58 -7.39 -9.10
C PRO A 19 9.80 -6.13 -8.70
N TYR A 20 8.93 -6.26 -7.71
CA TYR A 20 8.15 -5.15 -7.20
C TYR A 20 8.19 -5.13 -5.67
N SER A 21 8.35 -3.93 -5.10
CA SER A 21 8.33 -3.75 -3.66
C SER A 21 7.28 -2.72 -3.27
N PHE A 22 6.49 -3.04 -2.25
CA PHE A 22 5.53 -2.12 -1.66
C PHE A 22 5.54 -2.28 -0.14
N ARG A 23 5.80 -1.17 0.58
CA ARG A 23 5.82 -1.13 2.05
C ARG A 23 6.72 -2.22 2.68
N GLY A 24 7.91 -2.42 2.11
CA GLY A 24 8.88 -3.42 2.57
C GLY A 24 8.57 -4.87 2.21
N LYS A 25 7.37 -5.17 1.68
CA LYS A 25 7.05 -6.47 1.09
C LYS A 25 7.54 -6.50 -0.35
N LYS A 26 8.25 -7.57 -0.71
CA LYS A 26 8.75 -7.83 -2.05
C LYS A 26 7.89 -8.91 -2.72
N THR A 27 7.66 -8.76 -4.01
CA THR A 27 7.04 -9.75 -4.88
C THR A 27 7.71 -9.71 -6.25
N VAL A 28 7.32 -10.65 -7.09
CA VAL A 28 7.63 -10.64 -8.52
C VAL A 28 6.30 -10.57 -9.26
N LEU A 29 6.12 -9.54 -10.09
CA LEU A 29 4.94 -9.41 -10.93
C LEU A 29 5.18 -10.26 -12.19
N PRO A 30 4.39 -11.32 -12.41
CA PRO A 30 4.68 -12.26 -13.48
C PRO A 30 4.30 -11.69 -14.84
N ALA A 31 5.05 -12.08 -15.87
CA ALA A 31 4.73 -11.84 -17.28
C ALA A 31 4.32 -10.39 -17.57
N VAL A 32 5.13 -9.42 -17.16
CA VAL A 32 4.93 -8.01 -17.52
C VAL A 32 5.37 -7.82 -18.96
N GLU A 33 4.39 -7.57 -19.82
CA GLU A 33 4.59 -7.28 -21.25
C GLU A 33 5.10 -5.86 -21.44
N GLY A 34 6.05 -5.71 -22.36
CA GLY A 34 6.54 -4.41 -22.80
C GLY A 34 7.89 -4.53 -23.48
N LEU A 35 8.50 -3.37 -23.72
CA LEU A 35 9.83 -3.21 -24.25
C LEU A 35 10.84 -3.22 -23.10
N HIS A 36 11.52 -4.35 -22.90
CA HIS A 36 12.49 -4.56 -21.82
C HIS A 36 13.91 -4.19 -22.26
N CYS A 37 14.63 -3.48 -21.38
CA CYS A 37 16.06 -3.24 -21.58
C CYS A 37 16.89 -4.39 -20.98
N PRO A 38 17.76 -5.06 -21.76
CA PRO A 38 18.61 -6.14 -21.24
C PRO A 38 19.75 -5.65 -20.33
N ILE A 39 19.98 -4.34 -20.23
CA ILE A 39 21.08 -3.76 -19.44
C ILE A 39 20.60 -3.26 -18.08
N CYS A 40 19.61 -2.35 -18.08
CA CYS A 40 19.14 -1.71 -16.84
C CYS A 40 17.80 -2.28 -16.34
N HIS A 41 17.19 -3.21 -17.08
CA HIS A 41 15.89 -3.81 -16.76
C HIS A 41 14.72 -2.83 -16.70
N ASP A 42 14.86 -1.64 -17.30
CA ASP A 42 13.75 -0.73 -17.48
C ASP A 42 12.74 -1.27 -18.50
N VAL A 43 11.48 -0.89 -18.32
CA VAL A 43 10.36 -1.41 -19.13
C VAL A 43 9.55 -0.25 -19.67
N THR A 44 9.51 -0.12 -21.00
CA THR A 44 8.62 0.83 -21.67
C THR A 44 7.34 0.10 -22.08
N MET A 45 6.19 0.62 -21.70
CA MET A 45 4.88 0.01 -21.95
C MET A 45 4.00 0.94 -22.79
N ASN A 46 3.19 0.34 -23.65
CA ASN A 46 2.06 1.03 -24.27
C ASN A 46 0.90 1.18 -23.27
N LYS A 47 -0.22 1.76 -23.72
CA LYS A 47 -1.38 2.03 -22.87
C LYS A 47 -2.01 0.77 -22.27
N ASP A 48 -2.16 -0.29 -23.06
CA ASP A 48 -2.85 -1.51 -22.65
C ASP A 48 -1.95 -2.38 -21.76
N GLU A 49 -0.65 -2.47 -22.09
CA GLU A 49 0.38 -3.10 -21.27
C GLU A 49 0.48 -2.42 -19.90
N SER A 50 0.47 -1.08 -19.87
CA SER A 50 0.50 -0.30 -18.64
C SER A 50 -0.75 -0.53 -17.79
N ALA A 51 -1.93 -0.63 -18.40
CA ALA A 51 -3.16 -0.96 -17.68
C ALA A 51 -3.10 -2.36 -17.05
N ALA A 52 -2.60 -3.36 -17.79
CA ALA A 52 -2.41 -4.72 -17.29
C ALA A 52 -1.37 -4.78 -16.14
N TYR A 53 -0.25 -4.08 -16.28
CA TYR A 53 0.76 -3.93 -15.23
C TYR A 53 0.18 -3.29 -13.97
N LEU A 54 -0.57 -2.20 -14.11
CA LEU A 54 -1.21 -1.52 -12.98
C LEU A 54 -2.22 -2.42 -12.27
N ALA A 55 -2.97 -3.26 -12.99
CA ALA A 55 -3.88 -4.23 -12.38
C ALA A 55 -3.13 -5.22 -11.46
N LYS A 56 -1.97 -5.75 -11.91
CA LYS A 56 -1.10 -6.63 -11.10
C LYS A 56 -0.54 -5.88 -9.88
N VAL A 57 -0.09 -4.64 -10.05
CA VAL A 57 0.37 -3.78 -8.95
C VAL A 57 -0.74 -3.55 -7.92
N VAL A 58 -1.96 -3.22 -8.35
CA VAL A 58 -3.10 -3.00 -7.46
C VAL A 58 -3.46 -4.27 -6.70
N ALA A 59 -3.49 -5.42 -7.37
CA ALA A 59 -3.76 -6.70 -6.72
C ALA A 59 -2.74 -7.00 -5.61
N PHE A 60 -1.44 -6.83 -5.88
CA PHE A 60 -0.40 -7.03 -4.86
C PHE A 60 -0.48 -5.98 -3.74
N LYS A 61 -0.69 -4.70 -4.06
CA LYS A 61 -0.88 -3.67 -3.03
C LYS A 61 -2.04 -4.05 -2.11
N ASN A 62 -3.16 -4.51 -2.67
CA ASN A 62 -4.32 -4.93 -1.90
C ASN A 62 -4.04 -6.16 -1.02
N SER A 63 -3.23 -7.13 -1.46
CA SER A 63 -2.85 -8.26 -0.60
C SER A 63 -1.98 -7.82 0.57
N VAL A 64 -0.99 -6.96 0.34
CA VAL A 64 -0.15 -6.39 1.40
C VAL A 64 -0.97 -5.54 2.39
N ILE A 65 -1.93 -4.76 1.88
CA ILE A 65 -2.87 -3.97 2.68
C ILE A 65 -3.69 -4.89 3.60
N LYS A 66 -4.26 -5.99 3.07
CA LYS A 66 -5.03 -6.98 3.86
C LYS A 66 -4.19 -7.65 4.94
N GLU A 67 -2.92 -7.97 4.67
CA GLU A 67 -2.02 -8.55 5.67
C GLU A 67 -1.73 -7.61 6.85
N THR A 68 -1.87 -6.29 6.69
CA THR A 68 -1.41 -5.33 7.69
C THR A 68 -2.44 -5.13 8.81
N ILE A 69 -3.70 -4.84 8.46
CA ILE A 69 -4.85 -4.74 9.37
C ILE A 69 -6.16 -4.67 8.56
N GLU A 70 -7.21 -5.36 9.03
CA GLU A 70 -8.51 -5.31 8.37
C GLU A 70 -9.23 -3.98 8.61
N PRO A 71 -9.82 -3.34 7.59
CA PRO A 71 -10.58 -2.09 7.76
C PRO A 71 -11.70 -2.20 8.82
N ALA A 72 -12.38 -3.36 8.88
CA ALA A 72 -13.42 -3.63 9.86
C ALA A 72 -12.89 -3.65 11.31
N TYR A 73 -11.68 -4.17 11.52
CA TYR A 73 -11.02 -4.15 12.82
C TYR A 73 -10.77 -2.72 13.29
N ILE A 74 -10.30 -1.82 12.41
CA ILE A 74 -10.05 -0.42 12.74
C ILE A 74 -11.35 0.25 13.21
N SER A 75 -12.44 0.06 12.46
CA SER A 75 -13.75 0.64 12.82
C SER A 75 -14.26 0.08 14.16
N ARG A 76 -14.10 -1.22 14.40
CA ARG A 76 -14.48 -1.88 15.66
C ARG A 76 -13.73 -1.29 16.85
N VAL A 77 -12.40 -1.20 16.78
CA VAL A 77 -11.58 -0.68 17.89
C VAL A 77 -11.89 0.78 18.14
N ARG A 78 -12.00 1.61 17.09
CA ARG A 78 -12.36 3.02 17.25
C ARG A 78 -13.70 3.19 17.98
N LYS A 79 -14.72 2.43 17.59
CA LYS A 79 -16.05 2.46 18.23
C LYS A 79 -15.99 1.98 19.67
N LYS A 80 -15.20 0.94 19.97
CA LYS A 80 -14.96 0.45 21.34
C LYS A 80 -14.30 1.50 22.23
N LEU A 81 -13.44 2.34 21.65
CA LEU A 81 -12.81 3.47 22.33
C LEU A 81 -13.70 4.72 22.39
N GLU A 82 -14.94 4.64 21.89
CA GLU A 82 -15.91 5.75 21.86
C GLU A 82 -15.42 6.99 21.12
N LEU A 83 -14.57 6.80 20.10
CA LEU A 83 -14.01 7.89 19.30
C LEU A 83 -14.78 8.08 17.99
N THR A 84 -15.00 9.32 17.58
CA THR A 84 -15.34 9.65 16.19
C THR A 84 -14.13 9.45 15.27
N GLN A 85 -14.35 9.36 13.95
CA GLN A 85 -13.23 9.29 12.98
C GLN A 85 -12.33 10.54 13.05
N ARG A 86 -12.92 11.70 13.36
CA ARG A 86 -12.18 12.96 13.50
C ARG A 86 -11.32 12.96 14.75
N GLU A 87 -11.85 12.56 15.91
CA GLU A 87 -11.07 12.44 17.14
C GLU A 87 -9.96 11.40 17.00
N ALA A 88 -10.26 10.24 16.42
CA ALA A 88 -9.25 9.23 16.15
C ALA A 88 -8.14 9.77 15.23
N SER A 89 -8.49 10.52 14.19
CA SER A 89 -7.50 11.16 13.31
C SER A 89 -6.67 12.24 14.03
N ALA A 90 -7.21 12.90 15.05
CA ALA A 90 -6.47 13.86 15.87
C ALA A 90 -5.49 13.15 16.83
N ILE A 91 -5.92 12.07 17.48
CA ILE A 91 -5.12 11.32 18.47
C ILE A 91 -4.03 10.48 17.78
N PHE A 92 -4.40 9.74 16.74
CA PHE A 92 -3.49 8.80 16.06
C PHE A 92 -2.78 9.42 14.85
N GLY A 93 -3.17 10.64 14.45
CA GLY A 93 -2.63 11.35 13.29
C GLY A 93 -3.17 10.86 11.94
N GLY A 94 -2.49 11.30 10.87
CA GLY A 94 -2.81 10.93 9.47
C GLY A 94 -3.68 11.92 8.70
N GLY A 95 -4.13 13.01 9.35
CA GLY A 95 -4.97 14.05 8.76
C GLY A 95 -6.47 13.78 8.89
N ALA A 96 -7.31 14.81 8.66
CA ALA A 96 -8.73 14.79 9.02
C ALA A 96 -9.56 13.62 8.46
N ASN A 97 -9.14 13.05 7.31
CA ASN A 97 -9.85 11.97 6.62
C ASN A 97 -9.14 10.60 6.74
N ALA A 98 -8.15 10.46 7.63
CA ALA A 98 -7.35 9.26 7.76
C ALA A 98 -8.21 8.05 8.10
N PHE A 99 -8.97 8.12 9.20
CA PHE A 99 -9.78 6.99 9.68
C PHE A 99 -10.90 6.62 8.70
N SER A 100 -11.51 7.58 8.01
CA SER A 100 -12.47 7.27 6.93
C SER A 100 -11.83 6.45 5.81
N ARG A 101 -10.60 6.79 5.40
CA ARG A 101 -9.86 6.04 4.37
C ARG A 101 -9.36 4.69 4.88
N TYR A 102 -8.97 4.60 6.14
CA TYR A 102 -8.53 3.34 6.75
C TYR A 102 -9.68 2.35 6.89
N GLU A 103 -10.84 2.81 7.38
CA GLU A 103 -12.04 1.98 7.57
C GLU A 103 -12.69 1.56 6.25
N THR A 104 -12.42 2.27 5.14
CA THR A 104 -12.85 1.88 3.79
C THR A 104 -11.77 1.13 2.99
N GLY A 105 -10.60 0.88 3.58
CA GLY A 105 -9.46 0.23 2.91
C GLY A 105 -8.81 1.06 1.80
N LYS A 106 -9.21 2.33 1.61
CA LYS A 106 -8.63 3.28 0.63
C LYS A 106 -7.26 3.82 1.04
N ALA A 107 -6.85 3.58 2.29
CA ALA A 107 -5.52 3.82 2.80
C ALA A 107 -5.22 2.82 3.93
N GLN A 108 -3.96 2.71 4.31
CA GLN A 108 -3.53 1.90 5.44
C GLN A 108 -2.86 2.78 6.48
N PRO A 109 -3.14 2.57 7.79
CA PRO A 109 -2.47 3.30 8.86
C PRO A 109 -0.95 3.06 8.86
N HIS A 110 -0.22 3.92 9.55
CA HIS A 110 1.18 3.67 9.85
C HIS A 110 1.30 2.39 10.71
N PRO A 111 2.37 1.57 10.57
CA PRO A 111 2.55 0.38 11.40
C PRO A 111 2.45 0.66 12.92
N SER A 112 2.93 1.82 13.38
CA SER A 112 2.78 2.24 14.78
C SER A 112 1.32 2.47 15.17
N THR A 113 0.51 3.10 14.31
CA THR A 113 -0.94 3.26 14.54
C THR A 113 -1.63 1.90 14.65
N VAL A 114 -1.26 0.94 13.79
CA VAL A 114 -1.78 -0.44 13.87
C VAL A 114 -1.42 -1.10 15.20
N LYS A 115 -0.15 -1.02 15.61
CA LYS A 115 0.31 -1.57 16.89
C LYS A 115 -0.41 -0.91 18.08
N LEU A 116 -0.56 0.41 18.07
CA LEU A 116 -1.23 1.15 19.13
C LEU A 116 -2.72 0.83 19.21
N LEU A 117 -3.43 0.71 18.07
CA LEU A 117 -4.81 0.22 18.04
C LEU A 117 -4.93 -1.20 18.60
N LYS A 118 -3.94 -2.07 18.37
CA LYS A 118 -3.91 -3.42 18.98
C LYS A 118 -3.69 -3.39 20.50
N VAL A 119 -2.86 -2.47 21.00
CA VAL A 119 -2.67 -2.26 22.44
C VAL A 119 -3.97 -1.75 23.06
N LEU A 120 -4.57 -0.70 22.50
CA LEU A 120 -5.80 -0.09 23.03
C LEU A 120 -7.04 -0.97 22.87
N ASP A 121 -7.07 -1.90 21.92
CA ASP A 121 -8.12 -2.92 21.89
C ASP A 121 -8.04 -3.85 23.10
N ARG A 122 -6.84 -4.15 23.62
CA ARG A 122 -6.68 -4.97 24.83
C ARG A 122 -6.80 -4.15 26.12
N HIS A 123 -6.35 -2.90 26.06
CA HIS A 123 -6.20 -1.99 27.20
C HIS A 123 -6.83 -0.62 26.89
N PRO A 124 -8.18 -0.53 26.78
CA PRO A 124 -8.85 0.72 26.44
C PRO A 124 -8.61 1.84 27.46
N GLU A 125 -8.32 1.48 28.72
CA GLU A 125 -7.96 2.41 29.80
C GLU A 125 -6.74 3.28 29.48
N LEU A 126 -5.81 2.80 28.65
CA LEU A 126 -4.58 3.52 28.28
C LEU A 126 -4.84 4.66 27.28
N LEU A 127 -6.05 4.79 26.73
CA LEU A 127 -6.38 5.89 25.82
C LEU A 127 -6.18 7.26 26.51
N GLY A 128 -6.43 7.34 27.83
CA GLY A 128 -6.25 8.56 28.60
C GLY A 128 -4.80 9.10 28.61
N GLU A 129 -3.82 8.23 28.39
CA GLU A 129 -2.40 8.64 28.37
C GLU A 129 -2.03 9.41 27.09
N ILE A 130 -2.72 9.16 25.98
CA ILE A 130 -2.38 9.68 24.65
C ILE A 130 -3.41 10.66 24.08
N ARG A 131 -4.54 10.88 24.76
CA ARG A 131 -5.64 11.75 24.28
C ARG A 131 -5.40 13.25 24.49
N ARG A 132 -4.26 13.64 25.09
CA ARG A 132 -3.98 15.04 25.48
C ARG A 132 -3.82 15.98 24.29
#